data_AF-W1X3W0-F1
#
_entry.id   AF-W1X3W0-F1
#
_cell.length_a   1.000
_cell.length_b   1.000
_cell.length_c   1.000
_cell.angle_alpha   90.00
_cell.angle_beta   90.00
_cell.angle_gamma   90.00
#
_symmetry.space_group_name_H-M   'P 1'
#
loop_
_entity.id
_entity.type
_entity.pdbx_description
1 polymer ?
#
loop_
_entity_poly.entity_id
_entity_poly.type
_entity_poly.pdbx_seq_one_letter_code
_entity_poly.pdbx_strand_id
1 'polypeptide(L)' 'VYGQLFALLTALKVNNRPDTPSPTGTVNRVVQGVIIHSFDKE' A
#
# COMPACT_ATOMS: atom_id res chain seq x y z
N VAL A 1 11.95 -13.70 2.35
CA VAL A 1 12.21 -13.16 3.71
C VAL A 1 13.17 -11.97 3.72
N TYR A 2 14.36 -12.04 3.09
CA TYR A 2 15.35 -10.93 3.15
C TYR A 2 14.80 -9.57 2.68
N GLY A 3 14.06 -9.53 1.56
CA GLY A 3 13.42 -8.30 1.07
C GLY A 3 12.33 -7.73 2.00
N GLN A 4 11.59 -8.59 2.71
CA GLN A 4 10.59 -8.17 3.70
C GLN A 4 11.28 -7.50 4.90
N LEU A 5 12.37 -8.11 5.40
CA LEU A 5 13.18 -7.54 6.48
C LEU A 5 13.80 -6.20 6.09
N PHE A 6 14.36 -6.11 4.87
CA PHE A 6 14.94 -4.88 4.36
C PHE A 6 13.91 -3.73 4.29
N ALA A 7 12.72 -4.01 3.75
CA ALA A 7 11.64 -3.02 3.65
C ALA A 7 11.12 -2.60 5.05
N LEU A 8 10.92 -3.56 5.96
CA LEU A 8 10.46 -3.29 7.33
C LEU A 8 11.45 -2.42 8.10
N LEU A 9 12.73 -2.79 8.10
CA LEU A 9 13.78 -2.04 8.80
C LEU A 9 13.98 -0.64 8.21
N THR A 10 13.83 -0.50 6.89
CA THR A 10 13.87 0.81 6.23
C THR A 10 12.70 1.69 6.64
N ALA A 11 11.48 1.14 6.73
CA ALA A 11 10.31 1.88 7.21
C ALA A 11 10.51 2.39 8.64
N LEU A 12 11.07 1.57 9.54
CA LEU A 12 11.43 1.97 10.89
C LEU A 12 12.51 3.07 10.90
N LYS A 13 13.56 2.93 10.09
CA LYS A 13 14.67 3.91 9.98
C LYS A 13 14.20 5.31 9.63
N VAL A 14 13.18 5.43 8.77
CA VAL A 14 12.61 6.73 8.37
C VAL A 14 11.45 7.18 9.25
N ASN A 15 11.26 6.55 10.41
CA ASN A 15 10.17 6.81 11.37
C ASN A 15 8.76 6.67 10.75
N ASN A 16 8.60 5.83 9.72
CA ASN A 16 7.26 5.49 9.23
C ASN A 16 6.62 4.44 10.16
N ARG A 17 5.30 4.31 10.12
CA ARG A 17 4.54 3.26 10.81
C ARG A 17 4.37 2.07 9.84
N PRO A 18 5.10 0.96 9.99
CA PRO A 18 5.11 -0.11 8.97
C PRO A 18 3.73 -0.72 8.70
N ASP A 19 2.87 -0.77 9.72
CA ASP A 19 1.51 -1.32 9.62
C ASP A 19 0.53 -0.36 8.93
N THR A 20 0.78 0.96 9.03
CA THR A 20 -0.04 2.02 8.42
C THR A 20 0.86 3.08 7.77
N PRO A 21 1.56 2.75 6.67
CA PRO A 21 2.66 3.56 6.14
C PRO A 21 2.23 4.80 5.33
N SER A 22 0.92 4.98 5.08
CA SER A 22 0.35 6.12 4.36
C SER A 22 -0.53 6.95 5.30
N PRO A 23 0.05 7.92 6.05
CA PRO A 23 -0.72 8.77 6.97
C PRO A 23 -1.68 9.72 6.24
N THR A 24 -1.43 9.99 4.96
CA THR A 24 -2.27 10.83 4.11
C THR A 24 -3.52 10.12 3.60
N GLY A 25 -3.61 8.78 3.73
CA GLY A 25 -4.74 7.99 3.25
C GLY A 25 -4.85 7.88 1.72
N THR A 26 -3.82 8.31 0.99
CA THR A 26 -3.78 8.22 -0.48
C THR A 26 -3.55 6.78 -0.97
N VAL A 27 -2.96 5.93 -0.12
CA VAL A 27 -2.79 4.49 -0.34
C VAL A 27 -3.35 3.75 0.86
N ASN A 28 -4.12 2.68 0.60
CA ASN A 28 -4.87 1.97 1.63
C ASN A 28 -4.62 0.47 1.56
N ARG A 29 -4.78 -0.23 2.70
CA ARG A 29 -4.71 -1.70 2.77
C ARG A 29 -5.77 -2.36 1.86
N VAL A 30 -6.94 -1.74 1.77
CA VAL A 30 -8.01 -2.10 0.84
C VAL A 30 -8.20 -0.93 -0.10
N VAL A 31 -8.25 -1.19 -1.40
CA VAL A 31 -8.35 -0.14 -2.41
C VAL A 31 -9.64 0.66 -2.25
N GLN A 32 -9.54 1.98 -2.44
CA GLN A 32 -10.65 2.92 -2.37
C GLN A 32 -10.74 3.68 -3.70
N GLY A 33 -11.94 4.10 -4.08
CA GLY A 33 -12.16 4.91 -5.29
C GLY A 33 -12.10 4.15 -6.62
N VAL A 34 -12.11 2.81 -6.60
CA VAL A 34 -12.15 2.00 -7.83
C VAL A 34 -13.59 1.88 -8.32
N ILE A 35 -13.84 2.35 -9.53
CA ILE A 35 -15.10 2.18 -10.26
C ILE A 35 -14.87 1.11 -11.32
N ILE A 36 -15.64 0.03 -11.25
CA ILE A 36 -15.61 -1.03 -12.26
C ILE A 36 -16.64 -0.68 -13.34
N HIS A 37 -16.17 -0.53 -14.57
CA HIS A 37 -17.02 -0.32 -15.73
C HIS A 37 -17.32 -1.65 -16.42
N SER A 38 -18.45 -1.71 -17.14
CA SER A 38 -18.82 -2.88 -17.93
C SER A 38 -17.76 -3.19 -18.98
N PHE A 39 -17.52 -4.48 -19.21
CA PHE A 39 -16.64 -4.94 -20.27
C PHE A 39 -17.48 -5.33 -21.49
N ASP A 40 -17.45 -4.51 -22.54
CA ASP A 40 -18.06 -4.82 -23.82
C ASP A 40 -17.11 -5.72 -24.61
N LYS A 41 -17.44 -7.02 -24.62
CA LYS A 41 -16.67 -8.04 -25.31
C LYS A 41 -17.29 -8.25 -26.69
N GLU A 42 -16.67 -7.69 -27.73
CA GLU A 42 -16.90 -8.11 -29.12
C GLU A 42 -16.34 -9.53 -29.34
#